data_AF-A0A6J4NC28-F1
#
_entry.id   AF-A0A6J4NC28-F1
#
_cell.length_a   1.000
_cell.length_b   1.000
_cell.length_c   1.000
_cell.angle_alpha   90.00
_cell.angle_beta   90.00
_cell.angle_gamma   90.00
#
_symmetry.space_group_name_H-M   'P 1'
#
loop_
_entity.id
_entity.type
_entity.pdbx_description
1 polymer ?
#
loop_
_entity_poly.entity_id
_entity_poly.type
_entity_poly.pdbx_seq_one_letter_code
_entity_poly.pdbx_strand_id
1 'polypeptide(L)' 'FGNLAVNPRAGLLFIDFDQGATLQLSGSAEVLWDRADFAAFPGAHRAVRFRVSDVVELPHGTRLHWRLIQRSPFNPPAPE' A
#
# COMPACT_ATOMS: atom_id res chain seq x y z
N PHE A 1 1.17 -14.91 15.74
CA PHE A 1 0.80 -13.49 15.49
C PHE A 1 1.79 -12.89 14.49
N GLY A 2 1.37 -11.92 13.67
CA GLY A 2 2.23 -11.30 12.65
C GLY A 2 2.87 -9.99 13.13
N ASN A 3 3.86 -9.48 12.37
CA ASN A 3 4.65 -8.30 12.74
C ASN A 3 3.79 -7.08 13.13
N LEU A 4 2.74 -6.77 12.35
CA LEU A 4 1.86 -5.63 12.59
C LEU A 4 1.01 -5.76 13.86
N ALA A 5 0.78 -6.99 14.35
CA ALA A 5 0.07 -7.21 15.60
C ALA A 5 0.97 -7.00 16.83
N VAL A 6 2.29 -7.12 16.66
CA VAL A 6 3.28 -6.94 17.74
C VAL A 6 3.85 -5.52 17.74
N ASN A 7 4.06 -4.94 16.57
CA ASN A 7 4.56 -3.58 16.40
C ASN A 7 3.77 -2.89 15.28
N PRO A 8 2.96 -1.87 15.60
CA PRO A 8 2.11 -1.22 14.62
C PRO A 8 2.89 -0.29 13.67
N ARG A 9 4.16 0.03 13.94
CA ARG A 9 4.95 0.93 13.08
C ARG A 9 5.15 0.31 11.70
N ALA A 10 4.76 1.04 10.66
CA ALA A 10 4.89 0.59 9.27
C ALA A 10 5.12 1.78 8.33
N GLY A 11 5.68 1.48 7.16
CA GLY A 11 5.85 2.43 6.07
C GLY A 11 5.30 1.87 4.77
N LEU A 12 4.76 2.75 3.92
CA LEU A 12 4.29 2.42 2.58
C LEU A 12 5.07 3.25 1.56
N LEU A 13 5.50 2.60 0.48
CA LEU A 13 6.18 3.25 -0.65
C LEU A 13 5.33 3.07 -1.90
N PHE A 14 4.97 4.18 -2.52
CA PHE A 14 4.34 4.23 -3.84
C PHE A 14 5.36 4.79 -4.83
N ILE A 15 5.46 4.15 -5.98
CA ILE A 15 6.41 4.52 -7.03
C ILE A 15 5.61 4.82 -8.28
N ASP A 16 5.85 6.00 -8.86
CA ASP A 16 5.52 6.24 -10.26
C ASP A 16 6.59 5.55 -11.13
N PHE A 17 6.20 4.45 -11.76
CA PHE A 17 7.10 3.66 -12.60
C PHE A 17 7.44 4.32 -13.95
N ASP A 18 6.69 5.35 -14.36
CA ASP A 18 6.94 6.07 -15.62
C ASP A 18 7.93 7.22 -15.38
N GLN A 19 7.66 8.08 -14.38
CA GLN A 19 8.45 9.29 -14.14
C GLN A 19 9.50 9.15 -13.02
N GLY A 20 9.42 8.12 -12.18
CA GLY A 20 10.35 7.89 -11.07
C GLY A 20 10.06 8.74 -9.83
N ALA A 21 8.88 9.36 -9.73
CA ALA A 21 8.43 9.99 -8.49
C ALA A 21 8.17 8.95 -7.41
N THR A 22 8.41 9.31 -6.15
CA THR A 22 8.07 8.46 -5.00
C THR A 22 7.23 9.20 -3.97
N LEU A 23 6.27 8.47 -3.40
CA LEU A 23 5.51 8.88 -2.22
C LEU A 23 5.75 7.87 -1.11
N GLN A 24 6.34 8.34 -0.01
CA GLN A 24 6.65 7.56 1.16
C GLN A 24 5.76 8.00 2.32
N LEU A 25 5.04 7.06 2.92
CA LEU A 25 4.19 7.30 4.08
C LEU A 25 4.78 6.56 5.27
N SER A 26 4.94 7.26 6.39
CA SER A 26 5.22 6.64 7.70
C SER A 26 3.99 6.70 8.57
N GLY A 27 3.81 5.73 9.45
CA GLY A 27 2.68 5.72 10.34
C GLY A 27 2.50 4.44 11.14
N SER A 28 1.25 4.21 11.53
CA SER A 28 0.84 3.00 12.26
C SER A 28 -0.20 2.20 11.48
N ALA A 29 -0.07 0.88 11.54
CA ALA A 29 -0.92 -0.09 10.87
C ALA A 29 -1.65 -0.96 11.90
N GLU A 30 -2.95 -1.12 11.68
CA GLU A 30 -3.83 -1.94 12.50
C GLU A 30 -4.50 -2.99 11.60
N VAL A 31 -4.33 -4.27 11.91
CA VAL A 31 -5.01 -5.35 11.18
C VAL A 31 -6.48 -5.37 11.60
N LEU A 32 -7.38 -5.26 10.63
CA LEU A 32 -8.82 -5.37 10.83
C LEU A 32 -9.22 -6.85 10.77
N TRP A 33 -9.70 -7.38 11.89
CA TRP A 33 -10.00 -8.81 12.05
C TRP A 33 -11.45 -9.14 11.74
N ASP A 34 -12.38 -8.23 12.05
CA ASP A 34 -13.81 -8.41 11.79
C ASP A 34 -14.10 -8.17 10.31
N ARG A 35 -14.86 -9.08 9.70
CA ARG A 35 -15.27 -8.98 8.30
C ARG A 35 -16.12 -7.75 8.03
N ALA A 36 -16.89 -7.28 9.01
CA ALA A 36 -17.67 -6.05 8.88
C ALA A 36 -16.78 -4.83 8.59
N ASP A 37 -15.57 -4.78 9.17
CA ASP A 37 -14.65 -3.64 9.05
C ASP A 37 -14.04 -3.50 7.64
N PHE A 38 -14.06 -4.57 6.84
CA PHE A 38 -13.48 -4.60 5.50
C PHE A 38 -14.41 -5.12 4.43
N ALA A 39 -15.73 -5.16 4.71
CA ALA A 39 -16.75 -5.59 3.74
C ALA A 39 -16.75 -4.75 2.45
N ALA A 40 -16.26 -3.50 2.52
CA ALA A 40 -16.10 -2.61 1.37
C ALA A 40 -14.96 -3.00 0.42
N PHE A 41 -14.15 -4.01 0.75
CA PHE A 41 -13.03 -4.48 -0.09
C PHE A 41 -13.32 -5.91 -0.60
N PRO A 42 -13.96 -6.06 -1.77
CA PRO A 42 -14.29 -7.37 -2.33
C PRO A 42 -13.06 -8.25 -2.49
N GLY A 43 -13.18 -9.52 -2.09
CA GLY A 43 -12.08 -10.50 -2.16
C GLY A 43 -10.99 -10.32 -1.10
N ALA A 44 -11.03 -9.27 -0.27
CA ALA A 44 -10.09 -9.13 0.84
C ALA A 44 -10.40 -10.15 1.94
N HIS A 45 -9.38 -10.90 2.36
CA HIS A 45 -9.47 -11.78 3.54
C HIS A 45 -9.14 -11.05 4.85
N ARG A 46 -8.36 -9.97 4.73
CA ARG A 46 -7.96 -9.05 5.78
C ARG A 46 -7.76 -7.67 5.18
N ALA A 47 -8.02 -6.64 5.96
CA ALA A 47 -7.60 -5.28 5.64
C ALA A 47 -6.67 -4.73 6.73
N VAL A 48 -5.94 -3.69 6.38
CA VAL A 48 -5.09 -2.94 7.30
C VAL A 48 -5.54 -1.49 7.27
N ARG A 49 -5.85 -0.94 8.44
CA ARG A 49 -6.05 0.51 8.61
C ARG A 49 -4.69 1.13 8.85
N PHE A 50 -4.28 2.02 7.95
CA PHE A 50 -3.03 2.77 8.09
C PHE A 50 -3.33 4.22 8.50
N ARG A 51 -2.81 4.65 9.65
CA ARG A 51 -2.85 6.04 10.10
C ARG A 51 -1.51 6.69 9.77
N VAL A 52 -1.52 7.62 8.83
CA VAL A 52 -0.34 8.36 8.37
C VAL A 52 0.09 9.35 9.45
N SER A 53 1.38 9.37 9.79
CA SER A 53 2.00 10.39 10.64
C SER A 53 2.85 11.36 9.83
N ASP A 54 3.55 10.86 8.82
CA ASP A 54 4.49 11.64 8.02
C ASP A 54 4.41 11.25 6.55
N VAL A 55 4.67 12.23 5.69
CA VAL A 55 4.63 12.11 4.23
C VAL A 55 5.91 12.71 3.66
N VAL A 56 6.56 11.95 2.77
CA VAL A 56 7.68 12.44 1.97
C VAL A 56 7.37 12.18 0.51
N GLU A 57 7.28 13.25 -0.28
CA GLU A 57 7.12 13.19 -1.73
C GLU A 57 8.42 13.65 -2.40
N LEU A 58 8.93 12.85 -3.33
CA LEU A 58 10.12 13.15 -4.10
C LEU A 58 9.80 12.99 -5.59
N PRO A 59 9.66 14.10 -6.35
CA PRO A 59 9.35 14.05 -7.79
C PRO A 59 10.37 13.26 -8.63
N HIS A 60 11.60 13.12 -8.14
CA HIS A 60 12.68 12.36 -8.79
C HIS A 60 13.31 11.38 -7.79
N GLY A 61 12.46 10.63 -7.08
CA GLY A 61 12.85 9.78 -5.96
C GLY A 61 13.75 8.60 -6.34
N THR A 62 13.85 8.26 -7.62
CA THR A 62 14.67 7.14 -8.12
C THR A 62 15.18 7.38 -9.53
N ARG A 63 16.34 6.79 -9.85
CA ARG A 63 16.96 6.79 -11.19
C ARG A 63 16.71 5.49 -11.96
N LEU A 64 15.96 4.57 -11.36
CA LEU A 64 15.55 3.35 -12.04
C LEU A 64 14.52 3.71 -13.12
N HIS A 65 14.56 2.98 -14.23
CA HIS A 65 13.60 3.12 -15.32
C HIS A 65 12.93 1.77 -15.53
N TRP A 66 11.61 1.80 -15.73
CA TRP A 66 10.81 0.60 -15.90
C TRP A 66 10.13 0.60 -17.25
N ARG A 67 9.86 -0.62 -17.74
CA ARG A 67 8.98 -0.85 -18.87
C ARG A 67 7.85 -1.73 -18.40
N LEU A 68 6.61 -1.27 -18.56
CA LEU A 68 5.44 -2.10 -18.29
C LEU A 68 5.44 -3.29 -19.27
N ILE A 69 5.58 -4.50 -18.74
CA ILE A 69 5.52 -5.73 -19.53
C ILE A 69 4.07 -6.22 -19.59
N GLN A 70 3.49 -6.49 -18.42
CA GLN A 70 2.09 -6.88 -18.26
C GLN A 70 1.64 -6.59 -16.83
N ARG A 71 0.34 -6.34 -16.65
CA ARG A 71 -0.27 -6.34 -15.32
C ARG A 71 -0.41 -7.77 -14.83
N SER A 72 -0.32 -7.98 -13.52
CA SER A 72 -0.58 -9.29 -12.94
C SER A 72 -2.02 -9.72 -13.25
N PRO A 73 -2.26 -10.94 -13.76
CA PRO A 73 -3.61 -11.46 -13.98
C PRO A 73 -4.36 -11.70 -12.66
N PHE A 74 -3.66 -11.65 -11.51
CA PHE A 74 -4.23 -11.81 -10.17
C PHE A 74 -4.57 -10.47 -9.50
N ASN A 75 -4.32 -9.34 -10.15
CA ASN A 75 -4.79 -8.07 -9.61
C ASN A 75 -6.32 -8.09 -9.57
N PRO A 76 -6.94 -7.66 -8.45
CA PRO A 76 -8.39 -7.54 -8.40
C PRO A 76 -8.85 -6.55 -9.49
N PRO A 77 -10.08 -6.73 -10.01
CA PRO A 77 -10.67 -5.75 -10.92
C PRO A 77 -10.68 -4.38 -10.23
N ALA A 78 -10.38 -3.33 -11.00
CA ALA A 78 -10.52 -1.97 -10.49
C ALA A 78 -12.02 -1.72 -10.18
N PRO A 79 -12.36 -1.05 -9.07
CA PRO A 79 -13.70 -0.55 -8.86
C PRO A 79 -14.13 0.33 -10.05
N GLU A 80 -15.40 0.23 -10.47
CA GLU A 80 -16.00 1.14 -11.46
C GLU A 80 -16.07 2.58 -10.96
#